data_AF-A0A424Y643-F1
#
_entry.id   AF-A0A424Y643-F1
#
_cell.length_a   1.000
_cell.length_b   1.000
_cell.length_c   1.000
_cell.angle_alpha   90.00
_cell.angle_beta   90.00
_cell.angle_gamma   90.00
#
_symmetry.space_group_name_H-M   'P 1'
#
loop_
_entity.id
_entity.type
_entity.pdbx_description
1 polymer ?
#
loop_
_entity_poly.entity_id
_entity_poly.type
_entity_poly.pdbx_seq_one_letter_code
_entity_poly.pdbx_strand_id
1 'polypeptide(L)'
;MDTLVYSLIRITLMILIFRSVIKLMGGGGFATRSIKRSEPQSSTPSDTEEAEANEKKPEPPKMVEDEVTKKPIAEHKAYILVDDEGNRRYFADWDSRQLYIQSKST
;
A
#
# COMPACT_ATOMS: atom_id res chain seq x y z
N MET A 1 -35.84 21.77 -20.19
CA MET A 1 -34.40 21.98 -19.86
C MET A 1 -34.26 22.24 -18.37
N ASP A 2 -35.00 23.21 -17.83
CA ASP A 2 -34.91 23.60 -16.43
C ASP A 2 -35.28 22.49 -15.45
N THR A 3 -36.32 21.71 -15.74
CA THR A 3 -36.74 20.57 -14.89
C THR A 3 -35.68 19.48 -14.73
N LEU A 4 -34.86 19.25 -15.77
CA LEU A 4 -33.75 18.31 -15.73
C LEU A 4 -32.59 18.86 -14.89
N VAL A 5 -32.28 20.15 -15.05
CA VAL A 5 -31.24 20.84 -14.27
C VAL A 5 -31.62 20.87 -12.79
N TYR A 6 -32.86 21.20 -12.45
CA TYR A 6 -33.36 21.14 -11.07
C TYR A 6 -33.33 19.72 -10.50
N SER A 7 -33.67 18.71 -11.31
CA SER A 7 -33.58 17.30 -10.91
C SER A 7 -32.13 16.88 -10.63
N LEU A 8 -31.20 17.22 -11.53
CA LEU A 8 -29.77 16.95 -11.40
C LEU A 8 -29.18 17.62 -10.15
N ILE A 9 -29.49 18.90 -9.92
CA ILE A 9 -29.04 19.64 -8.73
C ILE A 9 -29.57 18.98 -7.45
N ARG A 10 -30.84 18.54 -7.45
CA ARG A 10 -31.43 17.89 -6.28
C ARG A 10 -30.78 16.54 -5.99
N ILE A 11 -30.50 15.75 -7.03
CA ILE A 11 -29.87 14.44 -6.92
C ILE A 11 -28.42 14.59 -6.42
N THR A 12 -27.64 15.50 -7.01
CA THR A 12 -26.26 15.74 -6.59
C THR A 12 -26.18 16.21 -5.15
N LEU A 13 -27.08 17.11 -4.74
CA LEU A 13 -27.14 17.61 -3.38
C LEU A 13 -27.52 16.51 -2.37
N MET A 14 -28.45 15.61 -2.72
CA MET A 14 -28.76 14.42 -1.91
C MET A 14 -27.54 13.49 -1.74
N ILE A 15 -26.78 13.25 -2.82
CA ILE A 15 -25.57 12.41 -2.77
C ILE A 15 -24.48 13.03 -1.87
N LEU A 16 -24.30 14.35 -1.95
CA LEU A 16 -23.31 15.06 -1.13
C LEU A 16 -23.66 15.02 0.36
N ILE A 17 -24.93 15.24 0.71
CA ILE A 17 -25.41 15.12 2.09
C ILE A 17 -25.24 13.69 2.58
N PHE A 18 -25.64 12.69 1.78
CA PHE A 18 -25.52 11.29 2.16
C PHE A 18 -24.06 10.88 2.40
N ARG A 19 -23.13 11.31 1.53
CA ARG A 19 -21.69 11.05 1.68
C ARG A 19 -21.11 11.75 2.91
N SER A 20 -21.58 12.97 3.21
CA SER A 20 -21.18 13.71 4.40
C SER A 20 -21.66 13.02 5.68
N VAL A 21 -22.92 12.54 5.70
CA VAL A 21 -23.48 11.80 6.83
C VAL A 21 -22.77 10.46 7.03
N ILE A 22 -22.51 9.69 5.96
CA ILE A 22 -21.72 8.45 6.07
C ILE A 22 -20.33 8.72 6.65
N LYS A 23 -19.69 9.81 6.25
CA LYS A 23 -18.36 10.17 6.75
C LYS A 23 -18.36 10.67 8.19
N LEU A 24 -19.46 11.30 8.65
CA LEU A 24 -19.63 11.72 10.04
C LEU A 24 -20.05 10.56 10.96
N MET A 25 -20.98 9.71 10.51
CA MET A 25 -21.49 8.57 11.30
C MET A 25 -20.53 7.37 11.27
N GLY A 26 -19.78 7.20 10.18
CA GLY A 26 -18.68 6.24 10.03
C GLY A 26 -17.32 6.83 10.40
N GLY A 27 -17.30 7.81 11.32
CA GLY A 27 -16.08 8.44 11.81
C GLY A 27 -15.14 7.42 12.45
N GLY A 28 -14.14 6.97 11.70
CA GLY A 28 -12.94 6.30 12.21
C GLY A 28 -12.85 4.82 11.83
N GLY A 29 -11.87 4.50 10.98
CA GLY A 29 -11.32 3.15 10.90
C GLY A 29 -11.44 2.48 9.54
N PHE A 30 -10.54 2.81 8.63
CA PHE A 30 -9.90 1.74 7.85
C PHE A 30 -9.02 0.94 8.83
N ALA A 31 -9.66 0.15 9.69
CA ALA A 31 -9.02 -0.90 10.47
C ALA A 31 -8.86 -2.12 9.55
N THR A 32 -7.94 -2.02 8.60
CA THR A 32 -7.47 -3.20 7.88
C THR A 32 -6.25 -3.77 8.59
N ARG A 33 -6.36 -5.06 8.95
CA ARG A 33 -5.32 -6.03 9.35
C ARG A 33 -5.00 -6.09 10.84
N SER A 34 -5.68 -6.95 11.61
CA SER A 34 -5.63 -8.43 11.65
C SER A 34 -4.55 -8.96 12.60
N ILE A 35 -5.02 -9.43 13.76
CA ILE A 35 -4.65 -10.69 14.42
C ILE A 35 -3.14 -10.90 14.57
N LYS A 36 -2.60 -10.35 15.65
CA LYS A 36 -1.36 -10.81 16.27
C LYS A 36 -1.68 -12.10 17.04
N ARG A 37 -1.48 -13.26 16.40
CA ARG A 37 -1.58 -14.58 17.05
C ARG A 37 -0.26 -14.86 17.75
N SER A 38 -0.33 -14.94 19.07
CA SER A 38 0.73 -15.42 19.95
C SER A 38 1.05 -16.90 19.71
N GLU A 39 2.35 -17.24 19.78
CA GLU A 39 3.05 -18.53 20.02
C GLU A 39 2.22 -19.73 20.54
N PRO A 40 2.61 -21.01 20.25
CA PRO A 40 3.71 -21.64 21.01
C PRO A 40 4.50 -22.81 20.34
N GLN A 41 5.76 -22.96 20.79
CA GLN A 41 6.52 -24.17 21.16
C GLN A 41 6.52 -25.49 20.34
N SER A 42 7.74 -25.87 19.94
CA SER A 42 8.43 -27.18 20.07
C SER A 42 7.66 -28.51 19.90
N SER A 43 8.17 -29.37 19.01
CA SER A 43 8.51 -30.77 19.33
C SER A 43 9.29 -31.45 18.18
N THR A 44 10.56 -31.73 18.46
CA THR A 44 11.46 -32.71 17.81
C THR A 44 10.86 -34.13 17.88
N PRO A 45 11.26 -35.09 17.02
CA PRO A 45 12.38 -35.95 17.43
C PRO A 45 13.26 -36.55 16.30
N SER A 46 14.41 -37.03 16.78
CA SER A 46 15.29 -38.09 16.28
C SER A 46 16.26 -37.82 15.13
N ASP A 47 17.50 -37.61 15.60
CA ASP A 47 18.70 -38.38 15.22
C ASP A 47 18.98 -38.53 13.74
N THR A 48 19.88 -37.69 13.23
CA THR A 48 21.08 -38.15 12.53
C THR A 48 22.08 -36.99 12.53
N GLU A 49 23.20 -37.24 13.21
CA GLU A 49 24.57 -36.82 12.90
C GLU A 49 24.81 -35.44 12.25
N GLU A 50 25.55 -34.62 13.01
CA GLU A 50 26.52 -33.64 12.49
C GLU A 50 25.95 -32.44 11.71
N ALA A 51 25.44 -31.50 12.52
CA ALA A 51 25.46 -30.06 12.30
C ALA A 51 26.83 -29.58 11.76
N GLU A 52 26.95 -28.56 10.90
CA GLU A 52 26.15 -27.35 10.73
C GLU A 52 26.08 -26.99 9.24
N ALA A 53 24.88 -27.00 8.68
CA ALA A 53 24.56 -26.20 7.51
C ALA A 53 24.69 -24.73 7.92
N ASN A 54 25.84 -24.11 7.63
CA ASN A 54 26.09 -22.72 7.99
C ASN A 54 25.14 -21.80 7.22
N GLU A 55 24.07 -21.47 7.94
CA GLU A 55 23.02 -20.51 7.71
C GLU A 55 23.47 -19.36 6.82
N LYS A 56 22.86 -19.28 5.64
CA LYS A 56 23.00 -18.14 4.73
C LYS A 56 22.50 -16.89 5.45
N LYS A 57 23.44 -16.18 6.08
CA LYS A 57 23.27 -14.89 6.77
C LYS A 57 22.29 -14.02 5.94
N PRO A 58 21.15 -13.57 6.49
CA PRO A 58 20.23 -12.74 5.74
C PRO A 58 20.95 -11.44 5.38
N GLU A 59 21.23 -11.24 4.09
CA GLU A 59 21.76 -9.96 3.59
C GLU A 59 20.78 -8.85 4.00
N PRO A 60 21.28 -7.69 4.47
CA PRO A 60 20.41 -6.59 4.83
C PRO A 60 19.54 -6.20 3.61
N PRO A 61 18.22 -6.03 3.77
CA PRO A 61 17.36 -5.68 2.66
C PRO A 61 17.83 -4.36 2.04
N LYS A 62 18.12 -4.38 0.73
CA LYS A 62 18.50 -3.18 -0.01
C LYS A 62 17.41 -2.12 0.12
N MET A 63 17.79 -0.94 0.59
CA MET A 63 16.89 0.20 0.76
C MET A 63 16.98 1.10 -0.48
N VAL A 64 15.83 1.52 -0.99
CA VAL A 64 15.64 2.44 -2.11
C VAL A 64 14.80 3.62 -1.65
N GLU A 65 14.95 4.77 -2.28
CA GLU A 65 14.17 5.96 -1.94
C GLU A 65 12.94 6.10 -2.82
N ASP A 66 11.84 6.53 -2.20
CA ASP A 66 10.62 6.92 -2.91
C ASP A 66 10.87 8.15 -3.79
N GLU A 67 10.45 8.11 -5.05
CA GLU A 67 10.64 9.24 -5.95
C GLU A 67 9.82 10.49 -5.60
N VAL A 68 8.65 10.32 -4.98
CA VAL A 68 7.73 11.38 -4.59
C VAL A 68 7.95 11.81 -3.14
N THR A 69 7.94 10.85 -2.22
CA THR A 69 7.97 11.15 -0.77
C THR A 69 9.39 11.20 -0.18
N LYS A 70 10.41 10.77 -0.95
CA LYS A 70 11.82 10.67 -0.52
C LYS A 70 12.02 9.83 0.74
N LYS A 71 11.08 8.92 1.03
CA LYS A 71 11.16 7.99 2.16
C LYS A 71 12.01 6.77 1.79
N PRO A 72 12.78 6.21 2.75
CA PRO A 72 13.50 4.98 2.53
C PRO A 72 12.54 3.78 2.59
N ILE A 73 12.59 2.90 1.60
CA ILE A 73 11.74 1.72 1.41
C ILE A 73 12.63 0.52 1.12
N ALA A 74 12.28 -0.67 1.60
CA ALA A 74 12.97 -1.88 1.16
C ALA A 74 12.61 -2.20 -0.30
N GLU A 75 13.61 -2.47 -1.15
CA GLU A 75 13.41 -2.68 -2.60
C GLU A 75 12.35 -3.75 -2.91
N HIS A 76 12.32 -4.83 -2.13
CA HIS A 76 11.35 -5.92 -2.27
C HIS A 76 9.90 -5.55 -1.89
N LYS A 77 9.68 -4.41 -1.24
CA LYS A 77 8.34 -3.87 -0.89
C LYS A 77 7.93 -2.69 -1.77
N ALA A 78 8.83 -2.16 -2.58
CA ALA A 78 8.56 -0.99 -3.40
C ALA A 78 7.68 -1.35 -4.60
N TYR A 79 6.77 -0.44 -4.93
CA TYR A 79 6.11 -0.44 -6.24
C TYR A 79 7.12 0.06 -7.28
N ILE A 80 7.26 -0.68 -8.37
CA ILE A 80 8.26 -0.38 -9.40
C ILE A 80 7.53 0.12 -10.66
N LEU A 81 8.00 1.25 -11.20
CA LEU A 81 7.66 1.71 -12.54
C LEU A 81 8.92 1.67 -13.40
N VAL A 82 8.82 1.13 -14.60
CA VAL A 82 9.90 1.18 -15.58
C VAL A 82 9.53 2.27 -16.58
N ASP A 83 10.41 3.25 -16.78
CA ASP A 83 10.22 4.28 -17.80
C ASP A 83 10.66 3.81 -19.19
N ASP A 84 10.41 4.63 -20.22
CA ASP A 84 10.71 4.29 -21.62
C ASP A 84 12.22 4.13 -21.89
N GLU A 85 13.06 4.68 -21.00
CA GLU A 85 14.52 4.55 -21.01
C GLU A 85 14.99 3.26 -20.29
N GLY A 86 14.07 2.50 -19.70
CA GLY A 86 14.35 1.27 -18.96
C GLY A 86 14.79 1.50 -17.51
N ASN A 87 14.73 2.73 -17.01
CA ASN A 87 15.10 3.03 -15.63
C ASN A 87 13.97 2.62 -14.68
N ARG A 88 14.36 1.97 -13.57
CA ARG A 88 13.44 1.57 -12.51
C ARG A 88 13.25 2.69 -11.52
N ARG A 89 12.00 3.06 -11.29
CA ARG A 89 11.57 4.04 -10.30
C ARG A 89 10.81 3.36 -9.19
N TYR A 90 11.10 3.74 -7.96
CA TYR A 90 10.61 3.05 -6.76
C TYR A 90 9.65 3.97 -5.99
N PHE A 91 8.55 3.37 -5.51
CA PHE A 91 7.50 4.07 -4.76
C PHE A 91 7.07 3.24 -3.54
N ALA A 92 6.80 3.92 -2.43
CA ALA A 92 6.40 3.34 -1.13
C ALA A 92 4.99 2.81 -1.18
N ASP A 93 4.13 3.49 -1.94
CA ASP A 93 2.71 3.19 -2.08
C ASP A 93 2.22 3.45 -3.50
N TRP A 94 1.02 2.93 -3.77
CA TRP A 94 0.36 3.07 -5.06
C TRP A 94 0.05 4.54 -5.39
N ASP A 95 -0.29 5.35 -4.39
CA ASP A 95 -0.69 6.74 -4.57
C ASP A 95 0.50 7.60 -5.03
N SER A 96 1.68 7.37 -4.46
CA SER A 96 2.95 8.00 -4.89
C SER A 96 3.29 7.62 -6.34
N ARG A 97 3.07 6.36 -6.73
CA ARG A 97 3.22 5.93 -8.13
C ARG A 97 2.25 6.66 -9.05
N GLN A 98 0.97 6.79 -8.68
CA GLN A 98 -0.02 7.49 -9.50
C GLN A 98 0.28 8.98 -9.63
N LEU A 99 0.66 9.63 -8.52
CA LEU A 99 1.05 11.04 -8.52
C LEU A 99 2.22 11.29 -9.47
N TYR A 100 3.22 10.40 -9.45
CA TYR A 100 4.36 10.46 -10.35
C TYR A 100 3.93 10.37 -11.82
N ILE A 101 3.09 9.38 -12.18
CA ILE A 101 2.58 9.21 -13.55
C ILE A 101 1.81 10.44 -14.00
N GLN A 102 0.93 10.99 -13.16
CA GLN A 102 0.16 12.20 -13.47
C GLN A 102 1.07 13.41 -13.69
N SER A 103 2.08 13.59 -12.82
CA SER A 103 3.03 14.71 -12.95
C SER A 103 3.89 14.65 -14.22
N LYS A 104 4.09 13.45 -14.79
CA LYS A 104 4.86 13.23 -16.01
C LYS A 104 4.04 13.26 -17.29
N SER A 105 2.71 13.16 -17.18
CA SER A 105 1.78 13.25 -18.31
C SER A 105 1.41 14.68 -18.68
N THR A 106 1.82 15.67 -17.88
CA THR A 106 1.59 17.11 -18.11
C THR A 106 2.86 17.74 -18.67
#